data_AF-A0A7W0MXE9-F1
#
_entry.id   AF-A0A7W0MXE9-F1
#
_cell.length_a   1.000
_cell.length_b   1.000
_cell.length_c   1.000
_cell.angle_alpha   90.00
_cell.angle_beta   90.00
_cell.angle_gamma   90.00
#
_symmetry.space_group_name_H-M   'P 1'
#
loop_
_entity.id
_entity.type
_entity.pdbx_description
1 polymer ?
#
loop_
_entity_poly.entity_id
_entity_poly.type
_entity_poly.pdbx_seq_one_letter_code
_entity_poly.pdbx_strand_id
1 'polypeptide(L)'
;VATVLAPQSRNRRAGELLADGVPTSEIAERVGQAVESLESVPLLARALERAGLDAPVTQGLSRLIAGELPLDDWVALVRTTVPPPARWRPVAPGFWTRARDRVRGWFKRDAPPAS
;
A
#
# COMPACT_ATOMS: atom_id res chain seq x y z
N VAL A 1 6.26 2.30 -2.43
CA VAL A 1 5.63 1.78 -1.19
C VAL A 1 6.31 0.49 -0.65
N ALA A 2 7.38 -0.03 -1.27
CA ALA A 2 8.09 -1.22 -0.75
C ALA A 2 8.70 -1.06 0.66
N THR A 3 8.93 0.16 1.13
CA THR A 3 9.60 0.44 2.41
C THR A 3 8.65 0.66 3.60
N VAL A 4 7.33 0.66 3.42
CA VAL A 4 6.40 0.94 4.55
C VAL A 4 6.41 -0.17 5.60
N LEU A 5 6.70 -1.41 5.20
CA LEU A 5 6.67 -2.58 6.09
C LEU A 5 8.06 -3.10 6.47
N ALA A 6 9.14 -2.55 5.89
CA ALA A 6 10.49 -2.99 6.22
C ALA A 6 10.86 -2.50 7.64
N PRO A 7 11.31 -3.37 8.56
CA PRO A 7 11.60 -2.99 9.95
C PRO A 7 12.65 -1.89 10.08
N GLN A 8 13.59 -1.80 9.12
CA GLN A 8 14.67 -0.81 9.12
C GLN A 8 14.41 0.37 8.18
N SER A 9 13.16 0.58 7.80
CA SER A 9 12.78 1.69 6.94
C SER A 9 12.85 3.02 7.70
N ARG A 10 13.65 3.94 7.17
CA ARG A 10 13.72 5.34 7.64
C ARG A 10 12.36 6.03 7.62
N ASN A 11 11.58 5.78 6.57
CA ASN A 11 10.24 6.37 6.43
C ASN A 11 9.26 5.80 7.45
N ARG A 12 9.38 4.51 7.80
CA ARG A 12 8.55 3.91 8.85
C ARG A 12 8.88 4.55 10.20
N ARG A 13 10.15 4.59 10.57
CA ARG A 13 10.59 5.20 11.84
C ARG A 13 10.22 6.68 11.92
N ALA A 14 10.34 7.42 10.83
CA ALA A 14 9.89 8.81 10.76
C ALA A 14 8.38 8.94 10.96
N GLY A 15 7.58 8.04 10.38
CA GLY A 15 6.14 7.97 10.61
C GLY A 15 5.78 7.66 12.08
N GLU A 16 6.52 6.78 12.73
CA GLU A 16 6.37 6.49 14.16
C GLU A 16 6.69 7.73 15.02
N LEU A 17 7.79 8.44 14.73
CA LEU A 17 8.15 9.68 15.42
C LEU A 17 7.11 10.80 15.20
N LEU A 18 6.56 10.92 13.98
CA LEU A 18 5.44 11.84 13.70
C LEU A 18 4.20 11.46 14.52
N ALA A 19 3.91 10.17 14.65
CA ALA A 19 2.80 9.68 15.45
C ALA A 19 2.99 9.95 16.95
N ASP A 20 4.24 9.93 17.42
CA ASP A 20 4.63 10.32 18.78
C ASP A 20 4.65 11.85 18.99
N GLY A 21 4.31 12.64 17.97
CA GLY A 21 4.22 14.10 18.04
C GLY A 21 5.55 14.83 17.88
N VAL A 22 6.61 14.14 17.44
CA VAL A 22 7.91 14.77 17.19
C VAL A 22 7.81 15.71 15.99
N PRO A 23 8.27 16.98 16.10
CA PRO A 23 8.30 17.90 14.97
C PRO A 23 9.19 17.40 13.84
N THR A 24 8.75 17.58 12.60
CA THR A 24 9.48 17.16 11.39
C THR A 24 10.95 17.63 11.36
N SER A 25 11.23 18.84 11.85
CA SER A 25 12.58 19.39 11.94
C SER A 25 13.52 18.56 12.82
N GLU A 26 13.00 17.88 13.84
CA GLU A 26 13.78 17.04 14.75
C GLU A 26 13.88 15.58 14.28
N ILE A 27 12.99 15.15 13.38
CA ILE A 27 12.92 13.75 12.95
C ILE A 27 14.16 13.35 12.15
N ALA A 28 14.63 14.21 11.25
CA ALA A 28 15.81 13.90 10.44
C ALA A 28 17.05 13.67 11.31
N GLU A 29 17.22 14.48 12.35
CA GLU A 29 18.31 14.36 13.33
C GLU A 29 18.18 13.08 14.15
N ARG A 30 16.97 12.75 14.64
CA ARG A 30 16.72 11.55 15.45
C ARG A 30 16.84 10.24 14.66
N VAL A 31 16.51 10.27 13.37
CA VAL A 31 16.70 9.12 12.46
C VAL A 31 18.17 8.95 12.09
N GLY A 32 18.96 10.02 12.07
CA GLY A 32 20.39 10.00 11.76
C GLY A 32 20.72 9.74 10.28
N GLN A 33 19.69 9.74 9.42
CA GLN A 33 19.78 9.54 7.97
C GLN A 33 18.66 10.32 7.29
N ALA A 34 18.85 10.67 6.01
CA ALA A 34 17.83 11.35 5.22
C ALA A 34 16.54 10.52 5.14
N VAL A 35 15.40 11.15 5.44
CA VAL A 35 14.06 10.54 5.33
C VAL A 35 13.44 11.05 4.04
N GLU A 36 13.53 10.27 2.96
CA GLU A 36 13.12 10.74 1.63
C GLU A 36 11.64 11.13 1.57
N SER A 37 10.78 10.55 2.42
CA SER A 37 9.36 10.91 2.46
C SER A 37 9.10 12.34 2.93
N LEU A 38 9.93 12.89 3.81
CA LEU A 38 9.74 14.26 4.31
C LEU A 38 9.93 15.31 3.19
N GLU A 39 10.76 14.99 2.20
CA GLU A 39 10.99 15.84 1.03
C GLU A 39 10.05 15.50 -0.13
N SER A 40 9.84 14.21 -0.41
CA SER A 40 9.09 13.78 -1.58
C SER A 40 7.57 13.95 -1.45
N VAL A 41 7.01 13.86 -0.24
CA VAL A 41 5.55 14.03 -0.04
C VAL A 41 5.08 15.44 -0.41
N PRO A 42 5.71 16.54 0.05
CA PRO A 42 5.34 17.89 -0.40
C PRO A 42 5.45 18.09 -1.90
N LEU A 43 6.48 17.51 -2.53
CA LEU A 43 6.65 17.58 -3.98
C LEU A 43 5.55 16.82 -4.72
N LEU A 44 5.17 15.64 -4.23
CA LEU A 44 4.08 14.84 -4.77
C LEU A 44 2.73 15.54 -4.61
N ALA A 45 2.44 16.11 -3.44
CA ALA A 45 1.20 16.85 -3.20
C ALA A 45 1.04 18.00 -4.21
N ARG A 46 2.10 18.80 -4.41
CA ARG A 46 2.13 19.87 -5.43
C ARG A 46 2.00 19.34 -6.85
N ALA A 47 2.56 18.17 -7.16
CA ALA A 47 2.43 17.56 -8.48
C ALA A 47 0.98 17.11 -8.75
N LEU A 48 0.31 16.51 -7.77
CA LEU A 48 -1.08 16.07 -7.87
C LEU A 48 -2.05 17.25 -7.99
N GLU A 49 -1.83 18.30 -7.21
CA GLU A 49 -2.59 19.56 -7.30
C GLU A 49 -2.48 20.18 -8.70
N ARG A 50 -1.26 20.31 -9.24
CA ARG A 50 -1.05 20.83 -10.60
C ARG A 50 -1.67 19.96 -11.69
N ALA A 51 -1.80 18.66 -11.44
CA ALA A 51 -2.47 17.73 -12.34
C ALA A 51 -4.01 17.77 -12.21
N GLY A 52 -4.57 18.56 -11.28
CA GLY A 52 -6.01 18.60 -11.01
C GLY A 52 -6.54 17.30 -10.38
N LEU A 53 -5.65 16.50 -9.78
CA LEU A 53 -6.01 15.22 -9.16
C LEU A 53 -6.35 15.43 -7.68
N ASP A 54 -7.54 15.01 -7.28
CA ASP A 54 -7.92 15.00 -5.87
C ASP A 54 -7.15 13.91 -5.12
N ALA A 55 -6.36 14.33 -4.12
CA ALA A 55 -5.49 13.47 -3.35
C ALA A 55 -5.46 13.89 -1.88
N PRO A 56 -6.62 13.84 -1.18
CA PRO A 56 -6.80 14.47 0.12
C PRO A 56 -5.84 13.91 1.17
N VAL A 57 -5.60 12.59 1.16
CA VAL A 57 -4.66 11.94 2.09
C VAL A 57 -3.23 12.45 1.89
N THR A 58 -2.77 12.58 0.64
CA THR A 58 -1.42 13.04 0.32
C THR A 58 -1.24 14.52 0.60
N GLN A 59 -2.24 15.35 0.27
CA GLN A 59 -2.25 16.77 0.61
C GLN A 59 -2.25 16.98 2.12
N GLY A 60 -3.11 16.26 2.84
CA GLY A 60 -3.15 16.27 4.31
C GLY A 60 -1.83 15.84 4.93
N LEU A 61 -1.18 14.80 4.39
CA LEU A 61 0.11 14.35 4.89
C LEU A 61 1.20 15.41 4.67
N SER A 62 1.19 16.10 3.53
CA SER A 62 2.10 17.23 3.29
C SER A 62 1.91 18.34 4.32
N ARG A 63 0.67 18.67 4.69
CA ARG A 63 0.36 19.68 5.70
C ARG A 63 0.75 19.24 7.11
N LEU A 64 0.56 17.95 7.44
CA LEU A 64 1.04 17.37 8.70
C LEU A 64 2.57 17.48 8.81
N ILE A 65 3.29 17.11 7.75
CA ILE A 65 4.76 17.24 7.69
C ILE A 65 5.20 18.70 7.85
N ALA A 66 4.45 19.66 7.31
CA ALA A 66 4.72 21.08 7.48
C ALA A 66 4.35 21.65 8.87
N GLY A 67 3.68 20.86 9.72
CA GLY A 67 3.15 21.33 11.01
C GLY A 67 1.88 22.18 10.90
N GLU A 68 1.22 22.17 9.74
CA GLU A 68 0.03 22.98 9.42
C GLU A 68 -1.30 22.23 9.61
N LEU A 69 -1.23 20.94 9.94
CA LEU A 69 -2.38 20.07 10.20
C LEU A 69 -2.06 19.19 11.42
N PRO A 70 -2.90 19.20 12.48
CA PRO A 70 -2.78 18.26 13.59
C PRO A 70 -2.86 16.80 13.15
N LEU A 71 -2.17 15.91 13.86
CA LEU A 71 -2.17 14.47 13.57
C LEU A 71 -3.59 13.87 13.60
N ASP A 72 -4.40 14.23 14.59
CA ASP A 72 -5.75 13.71 14.74
C ASP A 72 -6.65 14.08 13.56
N ASP A 73 -6.52 15.31 13.04
CA ASP A 73 -7.25 15.77 11.87
C ASP A 73 -6.84 15.00 10.62
N TRP A 74 -5.54 14.71 10.47
CA TRP A 74 -5.05 13.86 9.38
C TRP A 74 -5.58 12.42 9.48
N VAL A 75 -5.60 11.84 10.69
CA VAL A 75 -6.15 10.49 10.91
C VAL A 75 -7.65 10.45 10.60
N ALA A 76 -8.41 11.47 11.02
CA ALA A 76 -9.82 11.58 10.69
C ALA A 76 -10.04 11.61 9.18
N LEU A 77 -9.25 12.41 8.46
CA LEU A 77 -9.28 12.45 6.99
C LEU A 77 -9.05 11.07 6.37
N VAL A 78 -7.98 10.37 6.76
CA VAL A 78 -7.66 9.04 6.23
C VAL A 78 -8.83 8.08 6.43
N ARG A 79 -9.41 8.03 7.64
CA ARG A 79 -10.53 7.12 7.97
C ARG A 79 -11.76 7.31 7.10
N THR A 80 -12.01 8.53 6.60
CA THR A 80 -13.14 8.80 5.69
C THR A 80 -12.88 8.36 4.25
N THR A 81 -11.62 8.10 3.89
CA THR A 81 -11.21 7.78 2.50
C THR A 81 -10.98 6.29 2.26
N VAL A 82 -11.00 5.43 3.28
CA VAL A 82 -10.78 3.98 3.14
C VAL A 82 -12.06 3.31 2.62
N PRO A 83 -12.08 2.72 1.41
CA PRO A 83 -13.22 1.93 0.96
C PRO A 83 -13.38 0.68 1.83
N PRO A 84 -14.61 0.17 2.02
CA PRO A 84 -14.84 -1.03 2.81
C PRO A 84 -13.99 -2.20 2.30
N PRO A 85 -13.46 -3.06 3.21
CA PRO A 85 -12.54 -4.12 2.84
C PRO A 85 -13.17 -5.04 1.79
N ALA A 86 -12.43 -5.30 0.71
CA ALA A 86 -12.87 -6.14 -0.38
C ALA A 86 -13.15 -7.56 0.15
N ARG A 87 -14.42 -7.99 0.10
CA ARG A 87 -14.82 -9.35 0.45
C ARG A 87 -14.33 -10.28 -0.67
N TRP A 88 -13.17 -10.91 -0.47
CA TRP A 88 -12.68 -11.95 -1.37
C TRP A 88 -13.66 -13.13 -1.38
N ARG A 89 -14.30 -13.40 -2.54
CA ARG A 89 -15.08 -14.62 -2.76
C ARG A 89 -14.13 -15.76 -3.11
N PRO A 90 -14.07 -16.86 -2.35
CA PRO A 90 -13.28 -18.01 -2.75
C PRO A 90 -13.86 -18.61 -4.04
N VAL A 91 -12.99 -18.91 -5.00
CA VAL A 91 -13.36 -19.55 -6.27
C VAL A 91 -13.86 -20.97 -5.95
N ALA A 92 -15.07 -21.30 -6.40
CA ALA A 92 -15.70 -22.57 -6.09
C ALA A 92 -14.82 -23.77 -6.50
N PRO A 93 -14.69 -24.80 -5.65
CA PRO A 93 -13.79 -25.95 -5.86
C PRO A 93 -14.08 -26.80 -7.10
N GLY A 94 -15.19 -26.54 -7.81
CA GLY A 94 -15.64 -27.31 -8.97
C GLY A 94 -14.93 -27.02 -10.30
N PHE A 95 -14.10 -25.97 -10.40
CA PHE A 95 -13.40 -25.64 -11.65
C PHE A 95 -12.23 -26.62 -11.93
N TRP A 96 -11.47 -26.99 -10.89
CA TRP A 96 -10.33 -27.90 -11.02
C TRP A 96 -10.72 -29.36 -11.27
N THR A 97 -11.88 -29.79 -10.78
CA THR A 97 -12.40 -31.15 -11.00
C THR A 97 -12.74 -31.38 -12.47
N ARG A 98 -13.41 -30.42 -13.12
CA ARG A 98 -13.77 -30.56 -14.56
C ARG A 98 -12.55 -30.52 -15.49
N ALA A 99 -11.51 -29.77 -15.13
CA ALA A 99 -10.28 -29.73 -15.90
C ALA A 99 -9.51 -31.07 -15.85
N ARG A 100 -9.49 -31.73 -14.67
CA ARG A 100 -8.83 -33.04 -14.51
C ARG A 100 -9.52 -34.15 -15.30
N ASP A 101 -10.84 -34.16 -15.35
CA ASP A 101 -11.60 -35.18 -16.08
C ASP A 101 -11.35 -35.10 -17.59
N ARG A 102 -11.12 -33.89 -18.12
CA ARG A 102 -10.85 -33.66 -19.55
C ARG A 102 -9.45 -34.12 -19.97
N VAL A 103 -8.45 -33.97 -19.10
CA VAL A 103 -7.06 -34.42 -19.38
C VAL A 103 -6.94 -35.95 -19.29
N ARG A 104 -7.66 -36.59 -18.36
CA ARG A 104 -7.60 -38.06 -18.19
C ARG A 104 -8.21 -38.84 -19.35
N GLY A 105 -9.13 -38.23 -20.11
CA GLY A 105 -9.72 -38.82 -21.32
C GLY A 105 -8.75 -38.90 -22.51
N TRP A 106 -7.73 -38.03 -22.57
CA TRP A 106 -6.72 -38.04 -23.63
C TRP A 106 -5.72 -39.20 -23.49
N PHE A 107 -5.31 -39.52 -22.26
CA PHE A 107 -4.32 -40.59 -22.01
C PHE A 107 -4.86 -42.02 -22.18
N LYS A 108 -6.18 -42.22 -22.34
CA LYS A 108 -6.78 -43.56 -22.53
C LYS A 108 -6.95 -43.98 -23.99
N ARG A 109 -6.57 -43.13 -24.97
CA ARG A 109 -6.77 -43.42 -26.39
C ARG A 109 -5.57 -44.06 -27.10
N ASP A 110 -4.40 -44.15 -26.46
CA ASP A 110 -3.16 -44.63 -27.08
C ASP A 110 -2.69 -45.98 -26.51
N ALA A 111 -3.52 -47.03 -26.61
CA ALA A 111 -3.06 -48.41 -26.41
C ALA A 111 -3.18 -49.19 -27.73
N PRO A 112 -2.09 -49.56 -28.41
CA PRO A 112 -2.16 -50.41 -29.59
C PRO A 112 -2.54 -51.86 -29.20
N PRO A 113 -3.23 -52.62 -30.07
CA PRO A 113 -3.64 -53.98 -29.77
C PRO A 113 -2.44 -54.91 -29.66
N ALA A 114 -2.41 -55.72 -28.60
CA ALA A 114 -1.46 -56.79 -28.39
C ALA A 114 -1.73 -57.91 -29.41
N SER A 115 -0.69 -58.26 -30.18
CA SER A 115 -0.59 -59.47 -30.99
C SER A 115 -0.34 -60.70 -30.13
#